data_AF-A0ABD2GKL3-F1
#
_entry.id   AF-A0ABD2GKL3-F1
#
_cell.length_a   1.000
_cell.length_b   1.000
_cell.length_c   1.000
_cell.angle_alpha   90.00
_cell.angle_beta   90.00
_cell.angle_gamma   90.00
#
_symmetry.space_group_name_H-M   'P 1'
#
loop_
_entity.id
_entity.type
_entity.pdbx_description
1 polymer ?
#
loop_
_entity_poly.entity_id
_entity_poly.type
_entity_poly.pdbx_seq_one_letter_code
_entity_poly.pdbx_strand_id
1 'polypeptide(L)'
;MTLAGAFASHYWAFNKPDDVPAFPVFSSLGRSLRYHTGTLAFGSLILSIVQIIRVLLEYLDHKLKGAHNKCTKFLLCCLKCCFWCLEKCVKFINRNAYIMTAIYGNNFCTSAKNAFFLLLRNMIRVAVLDKVTDFLLFLGKLLIVGLVGIFAFFFFSGRVKAFEDTAPHLHYYWVPILTVAVGSYLIAHGFFSVYAMCVDTLFLCFCEDLERNDGSAERPYYMSSVLREILLKDKAGDPSSARQQDDEDDDKDVVLKQPQPQEEEEDEV
;
A
#
# COMPACT_ATOMS: atom_id res chain seq x y z
N MET A 1 -3.61 -7.69 2.74
CA MET A 1 -5.02 -7.72 3.18
C MET A 1 -5.18 -7.16 4.59
N THR A 2 -4.57 -7.75 5.63
CA THR A 2 -4.70 -7.27 7.03
C THR A 2 -4.38 -5.79 7.21
N LEU A 3 -3.20 -5.34 6.76
CA LEU A 3 -2.80 -3.93 6.83
C LEU A 3 -3.79 -3.04 6.08
N ALA A 4 -4.17 -3.44 4.86
CA ALA A 4 -5.14 -2.71 4.06
C ALA A 4 -6.49 -2.56 4.77
N GLY A 5 -6.99 -3.61 5.44
CA GLY A 5 -8.23 -3.53 6.19
C GLY A 5 -8.16 -2.62 7.41
N ALA A 6 -6.99 -2.50 8.04
CA ALA A 6 -6.77 -1.57 9.16
C ALA A 6 -6.71 -0.10 8.68
N PHE A 7 -6.00 0.16 7.58
CA PHE A 7 -5.95 1.50 6.99
C PHE A 7 -7.29 1.92 6.39
N ALA A 8 -8.00 1.00 5.73
CA ALA A 8 -9.33 1.24 5.21
C ALA A 8 -10.34 1.53 6.32
N SER A 9 -10.33 0.78 7.43
CA SER A 9 -11.21 1.08 8.57
C SER A 9 -10.95 2.46 9.17
N HIS A 10 -9.70 2.93 9.14
CA HIS A 10 -9.39 4.28 9.58
C HIS A 10 -9.81 5.34 8.55
N TYR A 11 -9.60 5.09 7.26
CA TYR A 11 -9.95 6.03 6.19
C TYR A 11 -11.45 6.32 6.17
N TRP A 12 -12.27 5.26 6.18
CA TRP A 12 -13.73 5.32 6.07
C TRP A 12 -14.45 5.59 7.41
N ALA A 13 -13.72 5.87 8.49
CA ALA A 13 -14.31 6.31 9.75
C ALA A 13 -14.63 7.82 9.70
N PHE A 14 -15.87 8.19 10.03
CA PHE A 14 -16.29 9.59 10.13
C PHE A 14 -15.80 10.21 11.44
N ASN A 15 -16.12 9.58 12.58
CA ASN A 15 -15.73 10.05 13.90
C ASN A 15 -14.46 9.34 14.35
N LYS A 16 -13.32 10.02 14.21
CA LYS A 16 -12.02 9.53 14.68
C LYS A 16 -11.77 10.08 16.10
N PRO A 17 -11.55 9.25 17.13
CA PRO A 17 -11.24 7.81 17.09
C PRO A 17 -12.40 6.83 17.32
N ASP A 18 -13.61 7.29 17.65
CA ASP A 18 -14.69 6.43 18.18
C ASP A 18 -15.15 5.32 17.24
N ASP A 19 -15.15 5.57 15.93
CA ASP A 19 -15.55 4.59 14.90
C ASP A 19 -14.43 3.60 14.53
N VAL A 20 -13.21 3.81 15.06
CA VAL A 20 -12.05 2.97 14.74
C VAL A 20 -11.90 1.88 15.80
N PRO A 21 -11.89 0.59 15.42
CA PRO A 21 -11.72 -0.49 16.39
C PRO A 21 -10.39 -0.36 17.14
N ALA A 22 -10.40 -0.54 18.47
CA ALA A 22 -9.24 -0.35 19.35
C ALA A 22 -7.96 -1.10 18.91
N PHE A 23 -8.14 -2.28 18.29
CA PHE A 23 -7.05 -3.07 17.71
C PHE A 23 -7.32 -3.35 16.22
N PRO A 24 -7.13 -2.36 15.34
CA PRO A 24 -7.59 -2.45 13.95
C PRO A 24 -6.83 -3.54 13.17
N VAL A 25 -5.56 -3.76 13.48
CA VAL A 25 -4.74 -4.81 12.87
C VAL A 25 -5.23 -6.20 13.26
N PHE A 26 -5.46 -6.47 14.54
CA PHE A 26 -5.93 -7.77 15.01
C PHE A 26 -7.36 -8.06 14.56
N SER A 27 -8.24 -7.06 14.61
CA SER A 27 -9.61 -7.17 14.08
C SER A 27 -9.60 -7.48 12.57
N SER A 28 -8.81 -6.73 11.79
CA SER A 28 -8.63 -6.97 10.36
C SER A 28 -8.03 -8.35 10.06
N LEU A 29 -7.09 -8.82 10.90
CA LEU A 29 -6.49 -10.14 10.77
C LEU A 29 -7.54 -11.23 11.00
N GLY A 30 -8.33 -11.11 12.07
CA GLY A 30 -9.42 -12.04 12.37
C GLY A 30 -10.44 -12.13 11.23
N ARG A 31 -10.87 -10.99 10.67
CA ARG A 31 -11.76 -10.96 9.50
C ARG A 31 -11.12 -11.61 8.27
N SER A 32 -9.86 -11.30 8.00
CA SER A 32 -9.12 -11.86 6.85
C SER A 32 -8.99 -13.38 6.94
N LEU A 33 -8.70 -13.92 8.13
CA LEU A 33 -8.55 -15.35 8.36
C LEU A 33 -9.88 -16.10 8.45
N ARG A 34 -10.93 -15.48 8.99
CA ARG A 34 -12.23 -16.15 9.15
C ARG A 34 -13.04 -16.15 7.85
N TYR A 35 -13.04 -15.05 7.11
CA TYR A 35 -13.94 -14.85 5.98
C TYR A 35 -13.24 -14.86 4.61
N HIS A 36 -11.92 -14.65 4.56
CA HIS A 36 -11.21 -14.43 3.28
C HIS A 36 -10.01 -15.35 3.05
N THR A 37 -9.92 -16.47 3.76
CA THR A 37 -8.91 -17.51 3.49
C THR A 37 -8.97 -18.03 2.06
N GLY A 38 -10.15 -18.21 1.49
CA GLY A 38 -10.33 -18.63 0.10
C GLY A 38 -9.74 -17.61 -0.90
N THR A 39 -10.03 -16.32 -0.71
CA THR A 39 -9.47 -15.23 -1.53
C THR A 39 -7.94 -15.18 -1.43
N LEU A 40 -7.41 -15.30 -0.21
CA LEU A 40 -5.95 -15.32 0.04
C LEU A 40 -5.28 -16.54 -0.60
N ALA A 41 -5.89 -17.72 -0.48
CA ALA A 41 -5.38 -18.95 -1.07
C ALA A 41 -5.40 -18.88 -2.60
N PHE A 42 -6.49 -18.39 -3.19
CA PHE A 42 -6.64 -18.28 -4.64
C PHE A 42 -5.63 -17.30 -5.26
N GLY A 43 -5.49 -16.10 -4.71
CA GLY A 43 -4.50 -15.14 -5.21
C GLY A 43 -3.05 -15.67 -5.04
N SER A 44 -2.77 -16.34 -3.93
CA SER A 44 -1.46 -16.97 -3.68
C SER A 44 -1.18 -18.14 -4.63
N LEU A 45 -2.20 -18.94 -4.97
CA LEU A 45 -2.09 -20.02 -5.95
C LEU A 45 -1.76 -19.48 -7.34
N ILE A 46 -2.48 -18.45 -7.81
CA ILE A 46 -2.21 -17.82 -9.11
C ILE A 46 -0.77 -17.32 -9.18
N LEU A 47 -0.32 -16.60 -8.15
CA LEU A 47 1.04 -16.08 -8.08
C LEU A 47 2.07 -17.22 -8.10
N SER A 48 1.82 -18.27 -7.33
CA SER A 48 2.73 -19.43 -7.24
C SER A 48 2.86 -20.16 -8.58
N ILE A 49 1.76 -20.36 -9.31
CA ILE A 49 1.78 -20.99 -10.64
C ILE A 49 2.68 -20.19 -11.60
N VAL A 50 2.49 -18.87 -11.66
CA VAL A 50 3.31 -18.00 -12.55
C VAL A 50 4.78 -18.02 -12.14
N GLN A 51 5.07 -18.02 -10.84
CA GLN A 51 6.44 -18.11 -10.33
C GLN A 51 7.10 -19.45 -10.67
N ILE A 52 6.39 -20.57 -10.51
CA ILE A 52 6.89 -21.91 -10.87
C ILE A 52 7.22 -21.96 -12.37
N ILE A 53 6.37 -21.43 -13.24
CA ILE A 53 6.63 -21.41 -14.68
C ILE A 53 7.87 -20.57 -14.99
N ARG A 54 8.06 -19.41 -14.34
CA ARG A 54 9.25 -18.59 -14.51
C ARG A 54 10.52 -19.32 -14.10
N VAL A 55 10.52 -19.97 -12.93
CA VAL A 55 11.65 -20.77 -12.44
C VAL A 55 11.94 -21.92 -13.41
N LEU A 56 10.91 -22.57 -13.96
CA LEU A 56 11.08 -23.63 -14.95
C LEU A 56 11.72 -23.11 -16.24
N LEU A 57 11.31 -21.93 -16.74
CA LEU A 57 11.94 -21.31 -17.91
C LEU A 57 13.40 -20.91 -17.66
N GLU A 58 13.74 -20.43 -16.46
CA GLU A 58 15.12 -20.15 -16.06
C GLU A 58 15.95 -21.43 -15.98
N TYR A 59 15.37 -22.52 -15.44
CA TYR A 59 16.02 -23.83 -15.40
C TYR A 59 16.26 -24.42 -16.80
N LEU A 60 15.25 -24.35 -17.69
CA LEU A 60 15.37 -24.82 -19.07
C LEU A 60 16.45 -24.06 -19.84
N ASP A 61 16.51 -22.74 -19.68
CA ASP A 61 17.58 -21.94 -20.27
C ASP A 61 18.96 -22.33 -19.76
N HIS A 62 19.12 -22.57 -18.45
CA HIS A 62 20.38 -23.04 -17.89
C HIS A 62 20.82 -24.38 -18.50
N LYS A 63 19.88 -25.31 -18.69
CA LYS A 63 20.15 -26.63 -19.28
C LYS A 63 20.42 -26.57 -20.78
N LEU A 64 19.79 -25.63 -21.50
CA LEU A 64 19.91 -25.46 -22.95
C LEU A 64 21.06 -24.55 -23.37
N LYS A 65 21.85 -24.00 -22.43
CA LYS A 65 23.07 -23.23 -22.74
C LYS A 65 24.07 -23.98 -23.61
N GLY A 66 24.09 -25.32 -23.53
CA GLY A 66 24.94 -26.18 -24.38
C GLY A 66 24.38 -26.49 -25.79
N ALA A 67 23.13 -26.12 -26.09
CA ALA A 67 22.52 -26.39 -27.39
C ALA A 67 22.67 -25.19 -28.36
N HIS A 68 23.08 -25.45 -29.61
CA HIS A 68 23.39 -24.42 -30.61
C HIS A 68 22.20 -23.96 -31.49
N ASN A 69 20.96 -24.26 -31.10
CA ASN A 69 19.78 -23.89 -31.89
C ASN A 69 19.35 -22.43 -31.66
N LYS A 70 19.57 -21.58 -32.67
CA LYS A 70 19.19 -20.14 -32.63
C LYS A 70 17.68 -19.93 -32.37
N CYS A 71 16.81 -20.76 -32.96
CA CYS A 71 15.36 -20.69 -32.77
C CYS A 71 14.95 -20.94 -31.31
N THR A 72 15.52 -21.95 -30.65
CA THR A 72 15.25 -22.27 -29.24
C THR A 72 15.67 -21.13 -28.32
N LYS A 73 16.82 -20.49 -28.57
CA LYS A 73 17.29 -19.33 -27.79
C LYS A 73 16.34 -18.13 -27.93
N PHE A 74 15.86 -17.86 -29.15
CA PHE A 74 14.90 -16.79 -29.39
C PHE A 74 13.57 -17.04 -28.67
N LEU A 75 13.01 -18.25 -28.78
CA LEU A 75 11.75 -18.61 -28.15
C LEU A 75 11.84 -18.53 -26.61
N LEU A 76 12.91 -19.05 -26.01
CA LEU A 76 13.14 -18.96 -24.56
C LEU A 76 13.28 -17.51 -24.09
N CYS A 77 13.95 -16.66 -24.87
CA CYS A 77 14.06 -15.23 -24.57
C CYS A 77 12.68 -14.56 -24.56
N CYS A 78 11.86 -14.82 -25.59
CA CYS A 78 10.50 -14.28 -25.69
C CYS A 78 9.63 -14.76 -24.52
N LEU A 79 9.60 -16.06 -24.23
CA LEU A 79 8.83 -16.63 -23.12
C LEU A 79 9.26 -16.07 -21.77
N LYS A 80 10.57 -15.94 -21.51
CA LYS A 80 11.07 -15.32 -20.27
C LYS A 80 10.58 -13.89 -20.11
N CYS A 81 10.63 -13.10 -21.17
CA CYS A 81 10.12 -11.73 -21.15
C CYS A 81 8.62 -11.71 -20.85
N CYS A 82 7.83 -12.52 -21.57
CA CYS A 82 6.38 -12.61 -21.35
C CYS A 82 6.02 -13.03 -19.92
N PHE A 83 6.67 -14.06 -19.37
CA PHE A 83 6.41 -14.52 -18.01
C PHE A 83 6.91 -13.58 -16.93
N TRP A 84 8.00 -12.84 -17.18
CA TRP A 84 8.44 -11.76 -16.31
C TRP A 84 7.40 -10.63 -16.25
N CYS A 85 6.88 -10.20 -17.40
CA CYS A 85 5.80 -9.22 -17.47
C CYS A 85 4.52 -9.73 -16.80
N LEU A 86 4.15 -10.99 -17.05
CA LEU A 86 2.97 -11.62 -16.44
C LEU A 86 3.10 -11.68 -14.92
N GLU A 87 4.25 -12.07 -14.38
CA GLU A 87 4.49 -12.10 -12.93
C GLU A 87 4.31 -10.71 -12.33
N LYS A 88 4.85 -9.66 -12.97
CA LYS A 88 4.67 -8.28 -12.51
C LYS A 88 3.21 -7.85 -12.53
N CYS A 89 2.49 -8.14 -13.62
CA CYS A 89 1.07 -7.85 -13.75
C CYS A 89 0.23 -8.58 -12.69
N VAL A 90 0.46 -9.88 -12.50
CA VAL A 90 -0.25 -10.69 -11.50
C VAL A 90 0.04 -10.22 -10.09
N LYS A 91 1.29 -9.87 -9.76
CA LYS A 91 1.61 -9.28 -8.45
C LYS A 91 0.88 -7.96 -8.21
N PHE A 92 0.82 -7.10 -9.22
CA PHE A 92 0.10 -5.84 -9.16
C PHE A 92 -1.40 -6.06 -8.96
N ILE A 93 -2.03 -6.92 -9.76
CA ILE A 93 -3.46 -7.24 -9.64
C ILE A 93 -3.76 -7.87 -8.28
N ASN A 94 -2.97 -8.85 -7.84
CA ASN A 94 -3.16 -9.50 -6.54
C ASN A 94 -3.11 -8.50 -5.38
N ARG A 95 -2.11 -7.60 -5.38
CA ARG A 95 -1.96 -6.59 -4.32
C ARG A 95 -3.20 -5.71 -4.24
N ASN A 96 -3.65 -5.17 -5.37
CA ASN A 96 -4.80 -4.27 -5.44
C ASN A 96 -6.14 -5.00 -5.20
N ALA A 97 -6.28 -6.23 -5.66
CA ALA A 97 -7.43 -7.08 -5.37
C ALA A 97 -7.58 -7.34 -3.87
N TYR A 98 -6.47 -7.59 -3.16
CA TYR A 98 -6.51 -7.76 -1.70
C TYR A 98 -6.83 -6.48 -0.94
N ILE A 99 -6.50 -5.31 -1.48
CA ILE A 99 -6.92 -4.02 -0.93
C ILE A 99 -8.44 -3.85 -1.10
N MET A 100 -8.95 -4.03 -2.31
CA MET A 100 -10.40 -3.95 -2.57
C MET A 100 -11.22 -4.99 -1.80
N THR A 101 -10.68 -6.19 -1.63
CA THR A 101 -11.29 -7.23 -0.79
C THR A 101 -11.33 -6.79 0.67
N ALA A 102 -10.30 -6.10 1.16
CA ALA A 102 -10.27 -5.61 2.55
C ALA A 102 -11.28 -4.47 2.80
N ILE A 103 -11.62 -3.70 1.76
CA ILE A 103 -12.64 -2.63 1.82
C ILE A 103 -14.05 -3.22 1.75
N TYR A 104 -14.33 -4.08 0.75
CA TYR A 104 -15.69 -4.54 0.44
C TYR A 104 -16.06 -5.93 0.92
N GLY A 105 -15.08 -6.78 1.26
CA GLY A 105 -15.34 -8.18 1.57
C GLY A 105 -15.77 -9.04 0.36
N ASN A 106 -15.57 -8.57 -0.87
CA ASN A 106 -15.91 -9.31 -2.08
C ASN A 106 -14.95 -10.48 -2.36
N ASN A 107 -15.33 -11.40 -3.24
CA ASN A 107 -14.41 -12.46 -3.71
C ASN A 107 -13.25 -11.90 -4.57
N PHE A 108 -12.21 -12.71 -4.78
CA PHE A 108 -10.98 -12.29 -5.48
C PHE A 108 -11.25 -11.68 -6.86
N CYS A 109 -12.03 -12.35 -7.72
CA CYS A 109 -12.21 -11.94 -9.11
C CYS A 109 -12.99 -10.63 -9.21
N THR A 110 -14.05 -10.46 -8.41
CA THR A 110 -14.79 -9.20 -8.34
C THR A 110 -13.90 -8.06 -7.84
N SER A 111 -13.15 -8.28 -6.77
CA SER A 111 -12.22 -7.29 -6.21
C SER A 111 -11.11 -6.93 -7.20
N ALA A 112 -10.55 -7.90 -7.91
CA ALA A 112 -9.52 -7.70 -8.92
C ALA A 112 -10.04 -6.87 -10.09
N LYS A 113 -11.24 -7.19 -10.59
CA LYS A 113 -11.90 -6.43 -11.66
C LYS A 113 -12.13 -4.98 -11.24
N ASN A 114 -12.74 -4.76 -10.07
CA ASN A 114 -13.05 -3.41 -9.60
C ASN A 114 -11.78 -2.60 -9.35
N ALA A 115 -10.77 -3.20 -8.69
CA ALA A 115 -9.47 -2.55 -8.47
C ALA A 115 -8.82 -2.14 -9.80
N PHE A 116 -8.81 -3.05 -10.78
CA PHE A 116 -8.19 -2.80 -12.07
C PHE A 116 -8.86 -1.65 -12.82
N PHE A 117 -10.19 -1.62 -12.89
CA PHE A 117 -10.92 -0.53 -13.55
C PHE A 117 -10.75 0.82 -12.84
N LEU A 118 -10.77 0.83 -11.51
CA LEU A 118 -10.55 2.04 -10.71
C LEU A 118 -9.15 2.63 -10.97
N LEU A 119 -8.12 1.76 -10.99
CA LEU A 119 -6.74 2.15 -11.23
C LEU A 119 -6.50 2.58 -12.68
N LEU A 120 -7.18 1.96 -13.66
CA LEU A 120 -7.08 2.37 -15.05
C LEU A 120 -7.64 3.77 -15.29
N ARG A 121 -8.78 4.10 -14.68
CA ARG A 121 -9.39 5.44 -14.77
C ARG A 121 -8.48 6.52 -14.16
N ASN A 122 -7.72 6.14 -13.13
CA ASN A 122 -6.81 7.04 -12.41
C ASN A 122 -5.33 6.76 -12.69
N MET A 123 -5.00 6.16 -13.84
CA MET A 123 -3.66 5.60 -14.11
C MET A 123 -2.52 6.63 -13.97
N ILE A 124 -2.75 7.88 -14.36
CA ILE A 124 -1.74 8.94 -14.23
C ILE A 124 -1.43 9.22 -12.76
N ARG A 125 -2.47 9.33 -11.91
CA ARG A 125 -2.32 9.55 -10.48
C ARG A 125 -1.60 8.37 -9.81
N VAL A 126 -1.97 7.14 -10.19
CA VAL A 126 -1.29 5.90 -9.74
C VAL A 126 0.19 5.95 -10.11
N ALA A 127 0.51 6.23 -11.37
CA ALA A 127 1.89 6.22 -11.85
C ALA A 127 2.76 7.28 -11.15
N VAL A 128 2.23 8.48 -10.92
CA VAL A 128 2.96 9.53 -10.19
C VAL A 128 3.18 9.12 -8.74
N LEU A 129 2.13 8.65 -8.06
CA LEU A 129 2.22 8.20 -6.68
C LEU A 129 3.25 7.08 -6.52
N ASP A 130 3.16 6.03 -7.33
CA ASP A 130 4.08 4.89 -7.26
C ASP A 130 5.54 5.35 -7.40
N LYS A 131 5.84 6.25 -8.34
CA LYS A 131 7.21 6.76 -8.55
C LYS A 131 7.70 7.64 -7.40
N VAL A 132 6.84 8.52 -6.89
CA VAL A 132 7.19 9.38 -5.75
C VAL A 132 7.39 8.54 -4.49
N THR A 133 6.48 7.60 -4.21
CA THR A 133 6.56 6.70 -3.07
C THR A 133 7.80 5.82 -3.14
N ASP A 134 8.09 5.20 -4.29
CA ASP A 134 9.30 4.40 -4.46
C ASP A 134 10.57 5.21 -4.20
N PHE A 135 10.64 6.44 -4.72
CA PHE A 135 11.78 7.33 -4.49
C PHE A 135 11.95 7.71 -3.01
N LEU A 136 10.87 8.13 -2.35
CA LEU A 136 10.90 8.53 -0.94
C LEU A 136 11.27 7.36 -0.01
N LEU A 137 10.68 6.18 -0.24
CA LEU A 137 10.97 4.99 0.54
C LEU A 137 12.40 4.48 0.27
N PHE A 138 12.92 4.65 -0.95
CA PHE A 138 14.31 4.34 -1.27
C PHE A 138 15.29 5.27 -0.53
N LEU A 139 15.04 6.58 -0.56
CA LEU A 139 15.86 7.56 0.14
C LEU A 139 15.85 7.31 1.66
N GLY A 140 14.69 6.98 2.23
CA GLY A 140 14.56 6.60 3.63
C GLY A 140 15.39 5.36 3.99
N LYS A 141 15.38 4.31 3.15
CA LYS A 141 16.21 3.11 3.35
C LYS A 141 17.70 3.45 3.32
N LEU A 142 18.14 4.25 2.35
CA LEU A 142 19.55 4.67 2.24
C LEU A 142 19.99 5.48 3.44
N LEU A 143 19.13 6.39 3.94
CA LEU A 143 19.43 7.20 5.11
C LEU A 143 19.61 6.33 6.36
N ILE A 144 18.70 5.39 6.62
CA ILE A 144 18.79 4.49 7.78
C ILE A 144 20.07 3.65 7.72
N VAL A 145 20.32 3.00 6.58
CA VAL A 145 21.52 2.16 6.41
C VAL A 145 22.80 2.98 6.47
N GLY A 146 22.80 4.19 5.91
CA GLY A 146 23.93 5.12 5.94
C GLY A 146 24.25 5.57 7.37
N LEU A 147 23.26 6.03 8.13
CA LEU A 147 23.47 6.46 9.52
C LEU A 147 23.94 5.30 10.39
N VAL A 148 23.25 4.15 10.33
CA VAL A 148 23.62 2.97 11.12
C VAL A 148 25.01 2.45 10.73
N GLY A 149 25.35 2.48 9.45
CA GLY A 149 26.68 2.11 8.94
C GLY A 149 27.77 3.05 9.44
N ILE A 150 27.52 4.37 9.46
CA ILE A 150 28.45 5.37 10.01
C ILE A 150 28.65 5.14 11.52
N PHE A 151 27.57 4.95 12.28
CA PHE A 151 27.66 4.63 13.70
C PHE A 151 28.43 3.34 13.96
N ALA A 152 28.16 2.28 13.19
CA ALA A 152 28.89 1.02 13.28
C ALA A 152 30.38 1.20 12.95
N PHE A 153 30.71 2.00 11.93
CA PHE A 153 32.10 2.31 11.60
C PHE A 153 32.82 3.02 12.75
N PHE A 154 32.23 4.06 13.34
CA PHE A 154 32.84 4.76 14.47
C PHE A 154 33.01 3.87 15.71
N PHE A 155 32.03 2.99 15.96
CA PHE A 155 32.06 2.05 17.08
C PHE A 155 33.14 0.98 16.91
N PHE A 156 33.18 0.28 15.78
CA PHE A 156 34.13 -0.82 15.53
C PHE A 156 35.53 -0.33 15.11
N SER A 157 35.68 0.91 14.65
CA SER A 157 36.99 1.51 14.37
C SER A 157 37.70 2.01 15.65
N GLY A 158 37.05 1.96 16.82
CA GLY A 158 37.66 2.41 18.09
C GLY A 158 37.96 3.90 18.15
N ARG A 159 37.35 4.71 17.27
CA ARG A 159 37.60 6.16 17.17
C ARG A 159 36.90 6.98 18.28
N VAL A 160 36.06 6.33 19.08
CA VAL A 160 35.28 6.95 20.15
C VAL A 160 35.83 6.48 21.50
N LYS A 161 36.54 7.37 22.21
CA LYS A 161 37.14 7.13 23.53
C LYS A 161 36.13 6.66 24.59
N ALA A 162 34.84 6.92 24.39
CA ALA A 162 33.77 6.51 25.32
C ALA A 162 33.53 4.99 25.34
N PHE A 163 34.00 4.24 24.33
CA PHE A 163 33.79 2.79 24.23
C PHE A 163 35.10 2.02 24.04
N GLU A 164 36.25 2.64 24.28
CA GLU A 164 37.59 2.05 24.10
C GLU A 164 37.76 0.77 24.96
N ASP A 165 37.22 0.76 26.18
CA ASP A 165 37.27 -0.40 27.09
C ASP A 165 36.22 -1.48 26.78
N THR A 166 35.20 -1.16 25.97
CA THR A 166 34.11 -2.08 25.60
C THR A 166 34.27 -2.66 24.20
N ALA A 167 35.04 -2.00 23.33
CA ALA A 167 35.24 -2.40 21.95
C ALA A 167 36.33 -3.48 21.85
N PRO A 168 35.99 -4.75 21.52
CA PRO A 168 37.00 -5.78 21.35
C PRO A 168 37.94 -5.45 20.19
N HIS A 169 39.23 -5.74 20.35
CA HIS A 169 40.21 -5.63 19.27
C HIS A 169 39.88 -6.66 18.16
N LEU A 170 39.16 -6.22 17.13
CA LEU A 170 38.83 -7.06 15.99
C LEU A 170 39.89 -6.95 14.89
N HIS A 171 40.47 -8.10 14.53
CA HIS A 171 41.36 -8.22 13.38
C HIS A 171 40.66 -7.95 12.04
N TYR A 172 39.32 -8.09 12.00
CA TYR A 172 38.47 -7.84 10.82
C TYR A 172 37.23 -7.00 11.18
N TYR A 173 37.45 -5.75 11.59
CA TYR A 173 36.37 -4.80 11.98
C TYR A 173 35.33 -4.53 10.87
N TRP A 174 35.65 -4.79 9.59
CA TRP A 174 34.73 -4.63 8.47
C TRP A 174 33.61 -5.67 8.43
N VAL A 175 33.83 -6.88 8.95
CA VAL A 175 32.83 -7.97 8.92
C VAL A 175 31.60 -7.63 9.79
N PRO A 176 31.74 -7.19 11.05
CA PRO A 176 30.61 -6.70 11.84
C PRO A 176 29.90 -5.49 11.20
N ILE A 177 30.64 -4.55 10.63
CA ILE A 177 30.05 -3.37 9.97
C ILE A 177 29.17 -3.80 8.79
N LEU A 178 29.67 -4.69 7.93
CA LEU A 178 28.88 -5.24 6.82
C LEU A 178 27.65 -5.99 7.33
N THR A 179 27.80 -6.78 8.39
CA THR A 179 26.69 -7.51 9.01
C THR A 179 25.61 -6.56 9.53
N VAL A 180 25.99 -5.48 10.21
CA VAL A 180 25.08 -4.44 10.71
C VAL A 180 24.43 -3.67 9.55
N ALA A 181 25.18 -3.38 8.48
CA ALA A 181 24.64 -2.70 7.30
C ALA A 181 23.59 -3.57 6.58
N VAL A 182 23.86 -4.86 6.36
CA VAL A 182 22.89 -5.79 5.76
C VAL A 182 21.68 -5.98 6.68
N GLY A 183 21.90 -6.15 7.99
CA GLY A 183 20.83 -6.28 8.97
C GLY A 183 19.92 -5.06 9.00
N SER A 184 20.50 -3.84 9.04
CA SER A 184 19.73 -2.60 9.03
C SER A 184 18.94 -2.41 7.73
N TYR A 185 19.50 -2.81 6.58
CA TYR A 185 18.76 -2.79 5.31
C TYR A 185 17.54 -3.72 5.33
N LEU A 186 17.68 -4.94 5.83
CA LEU A 186 16.57 -5.90 5.92
C LEU A 186 15.45 -5.39 6.84
N ILE A 187 15.82 -4.82 8.00
CA ILE A 187 14.88 -4.23 8.95
C ILE A 187 14.18 -3.04 8.31
N ALA A 188 14.93 -2.09 7.74
CA ALA A 188 14.36 -0.92 7.05
C ALA A 188 13.42 -1.33 5.92
N HIS A 189 13.80 -2.33 5.12
CA HIS A 189 12.95 -2.87 4.06
C HIS A 189 11.62 -3.41 4.61
N GLY A 190 11.66 -4.16 5.71
CA GLY A 190 10.47 -4.65 6.41
C GLY A 190 9.55 -3.51 6.86
N PHE A 191 10.08 -2.52 7.56
CA PHE A 191 9.29 -1.36 8.02
C PHE A 191 8.69 -0.58 6.86
N PHE A 192 9.49 -0.21 5.86
CA PHE A 192 9.00 0.56 4.71
C PHE A 192 8.00 -0.22 3.84
N SER A 193 7.98 -1.56 3.90
CA SER A 193 6.93 -2.34 3.22
C SER A 193 5.53 -2.08 3.79
N VAL A 194 5.42 -1.78 5.08
CA VAL A 194 4.17 -1.39 5.74
C VAL A 194 3.72 -0.02 5.24
N TYR A 195 4.65 0.94 5.14
CA TYR A 195 4.38 2.26 4.58
C TYR A 195 3.93 2.19 3.12
N ALA A 196 4.59 1.38 2.28
CA ALA A 196 4.15 1.17 0.91
C ALA A 196 2.71 0.62 0.86
N MET A 197 2.37 -0.38 1.68
CA MET A 197 0.99 -0.89 1.77
C MET A 197 -0.01 0.15 2.26
N CYS A 198 0.39 1.05 3.15
CA CYS A 198 -0.44 2.16 3.61
C CYS A 198 -0.77 3.12 2.46
N VAL A 199 0.26 3.57 1.73
CA VAL A 199 0.10 4.50 0.61
C VAL A 199 -0.82 3.93 -0.47
N ASP A 200 -0.57 2.70 -0.92
CA ASP A 200 -1.44 2.03 -1.90
C ASP A 200 -2.90 1.95 -1.42
N THR A 201 -3.11 1.62 -0.14
CA THR A 201 -4.46 1.47 0.42
C THR A 201 -5.18 2.80 0.49
N LEU A 202 -4.53 3.82 1.05
CA LEU A 202 -5.12 5.16 1.19
C LEU A 202 -5.41 5.77 -0.17
N PHE A 203 -4.52 5.58 -1.14
CA PHE A 203 -4.73 6.07 -2.49
C PHE A 203 -5.90 5.38 -3.20
N LEU A 204 -6.02 4.06 -3.04
CA LEU A 204 -7.12 3.32 -3.61
C LEU A 204 -8.46 3.68 -2.94
N CYS A 205 -8.48 3.87 -1.61
CA CYS A 205 -9.63 4.44 -0.91
C CYS A 205 -9.96 5.85 -1.41
N PHE A 206 -8.95 6.69 -1.65
CA PHE A 206 -9.15 8.04 -2.20
C PHE A 206 -9.74 8.04 -3.60
N CYS A 207 -9.26 7.19 -4.51
CA CYS A 207 -9.85 7.08 -5.86
C CYS A 207 -11.30 6.61 -5.78
N GLU A 208 -11.61 5.70 -4.86
CA GLU A 208 -12.95 5.20 -4.65
C GLU A 208 -13.87 6.26 -4.00
N ASP A 209 -13.36 7.05 -3.05
CA ASP A 209 -14.05 8.19 -2.44
C ASP A 209 -14.43 9.23 -3.50
N LEU A 210 -13.52 9.52 -4.43
CA LEU A 210 -13.78 10.41 -5.56
C LEU A 210 -14.83 9.89 -6.55
N GLU A 211 -14.97 8.58 -6.72
CA GLU A 211 -15.98 8.01 -7.62
C GLU A 211 -17.36 7.90 -6.97
N ARG A 212 -17.42 7.78 -5.64
CA ARG A 212 -18.66 7.53 -4.90
C ARG A 212 -19.30 8.79 -4.34
N ASN A 213 -18.46 9.70 -3.86
CA ASN A 213 -18.87 10.88 -3.15
C ASN A 213 -18.64 12.10 -4.03
N ASP A 214 -19.60 13.00 -4.05
CA ASP A 214 -19.53 14.26 -4.80
C ASP A 214 -19.15 15.44 -3.91
N GLY A 215 -19.26 15.28 -2.59
CA GLY A 215 -18.99 16.31 -1.60
C GLY A 215 -20.25 16.99 -1.06
N SER A 216 -21.44 16.57 -1.51
CA SER A 216 -22.72 17.03 -0.99
C SER A 216 -22.94 16.60 0.47
N ALA A 217 -23.90 17.23 1.15
CA ALA A 217 -24.29 16.84 2.51
C ALA A 217 -24.78 15.37 2.60
N GLU A 218 -25.38 14.85 1.52
CA GLU A 218 -25.81 13.45 1.44
C GLU A 218 -24.66 12.47 1.17
N ARG A 219 -23.61 12.93 0.49
CA ARG A 219 -22.42 12.13 0.12
C ARG A 219 -21.13 12.91 0.34
N PRO A 220 -20.76 13.17 1.61
CA PRO A 220 -19.55 13.90 1.94
C PRO A 220 -18.30 13.06 1.64
N TYR A 221 -17.20 13.73 1.30
CA TYR A 221 -15.90 13.08 1.17
C TYR A 221 -15.35 12.65 2.54
N TYR A 222 -14.75 11.46 2.59
CA TYR A 222 -14.08 10.91 3.79
C TYR A 222 -12.59 11.27 3.84
N MET A 223 -12.03 11.73 2.72
CA MET A 223 -10.65 12.19 2.63
C MET A 223 -10.31 13.31 3.62
N SER A 224 -9.02 13.48 3.93
CA SER A 224 -8.57 14.55 4.84
C SER A 224 -8.90 15.94 4.28
N SER A 225 -9.12 16.89 5.19
CA SER A 225 -9.39 18.30 4.85
C SER A 225 -8.31 18.90 3.94
N VAL A 226 -7.04 18.61 4.21
CA VAL A 226 -5.90 19.06 3.40
C VAL A 226 -6.00 18.52 1.96
N LEU A 227 -6.32 17.23 1.79
CA LEU A 227 -6.42 16.64 0.45
C LEU A 227 -7.63 17.18 -0.30
N ARG A 228 -8.75 17.38 0.40
CA ARG A 228 -9.96 18.01 -0.14
C ARG A 228 -9.70 19.43 -0.61
N GLU A 229 -8.98 20.23 0.18
CA GLU A 229 -8.64 21.60 -0.17
C GLU A 229 -7.76 21.65 -1.44
N ILE A 230 -6.75 20.80 -1.53
CA ILE A 230 -5.90 20.70 -2.73
C ILE A 230 -6.73 20.30 -3.96
N LEU A 231 -7.64 19.33 -3.83
CA LEU A 231 -8.52 18.89 -4.92
C LEU A 231 -9.47 19.99 -5.39
N LEU A 232 -10.11 20.70 -4.45
CA LEU A 232 -11.06 21.77 -4.76
C LEU A 232 -10.37 22.99 -5.36
N LYS A 233 -9.15 23.30 -4.91
CA LYS A 233 -8.33 24.38 -5.47
C LYS A 233 -7.96 24.12 -6.94
N ASP A 234 -7.67 22.87 -7.30
CA ASP A 234 -7.46 22.47 -8.69
C ASP A 234 -8.74 22.62 -9.54
N LYS A 235 -9.92 22.28 -9.00
CA LYS A 235 -11.22 22.43 -9.70
C LYS A 235 -11.64 23.90 -9.87
N ALA A 236 -11.35 24.76 -8.90
CA ALA A 236 -11.66 26.20 -8.98
C ALA A 236 -10.83 26.94 -10.07
N GLY A 237 -9.73 26.33 -10.54
CA GLY A 237 -8.96 26.82 -11.69
C GLY A 237 -9.56 26.45 -13.05
N ASP A 238 -10.64 25.67 -13.11
CA ASP A 238 -11.31 25.23 -14.33
C ASP A 238 -12.58 26.06 -14.61
N PRO A 239 -12.61 26.93 -15.63
CA PRO A 239 -13.69 27.90 -15.86
C PRO A 239 -15.07 27.30 -16.16
N SER A 240 -15.20 25.97 -16.30
CA SER A 240 -16.51 25.30 -16.44
C SER A 240 -17.24 25.02 -15.12
N SER A 241 -16.59 25.15 -13.96
CA SER A 241 -17.19 24.80 -12.64
C SER A 241 -17.87 25.97 -11.91
N ALA A 242 -17.73 27.20 -12.39
CA ALA A 242 -18.17 28.42 -11.70
C ALA A 242 -19.70 28.67 -11.69
N ARG A 243 -20.52 27.65 -11.99
CA ARG A 243 -22.00 27.74 -11.98
C ARG A 243 -22.68 26.99 -10.84
N GLN A 244 -21.92 26.30 -9.98
CA GLN A 244 -22.48 25.54 -8.86
C GLN A 244 -22.16 26.15 -7.49
N GLN A 245 -21.42 27.27 -7.45
CA GLN A 245 -20.85 27.80 -6.22
C GLN A 245 -21.69 28.91 -5.56
N ASP A 246 -22.73 29.40 -6.24
CA ASP A 246 -23.57 30.50 -5.74
C ASP A 246 -24.75 30.01 -4.86
N ASP A 247 -25.04 28.70 -4.78
CA ASP A 247 -26.17 28.17 -3.99
C ASP A 247 -25.76 27.65 -2.58
N GLU A 248 -24.46 27.48 -2.27
CA GLU A 248 -24.00 26.88 -1.00
C GLU A 248 -23.67 27.89 0.12
N ASP A 249 -23.60 29.19 -0.16
CA ASP A 249 -23.23 30.18 0.86
C ASP A 249 -24.40 30.71 1.71
N ASP A 250 -25.65 30.45 1.32
CA ASP A 250 -26.84 30.85 2.11
C ASP A 250 -27.30 29.81 3.16
N ASP A 251 -26.78 28.56 3.13
CA ASP A 251 -27.25 27.49 4.03
C ASP A 251 -26.36 27.27 5.28
N LYS A 252 -25.27 28.04 5.41
CA LYS A 252 -24.31 27.90 6.54
C LYS A 252 -24.82 28.41 7.89
N ASP A 253 -25.94 29.13 7.92
CA ASP A 253 -26.50 29.73 9.15
C ASP A 253 -27.67 28.95 9.78
N VAL A 254 -28.11 27.81 9.21
CA VAL A 254 -29.30 27.09 9.72
C VAL A 254 -29.00 25.70 10.32
N VAL A 255 -27.90 25.03 9.97
CA VAL A 255 -27.66 23.64 10.41
C VAL A 255 -26.73 23.55 11.62
N LEU A 256 -27.13 24.18 12.73
CA LEU A 256 -26.56 23.95 14.06
C LEU A 256 -27.66 23.56 15.04
N LYS A 257 -28.47 22.56 14.67
CA LYS A 257 -29.34 21.81 15.60
C LYS A 257 -29.93 20.58 14.91
N GLN A 258 -29.49 19.39 15.31
CA GLN A 258 -30.31 18.19 15.19
C GLN A 258 -30.13 17.26 16.41
N PRO A 259 -31.17 16.48 16.75
CA PRO A 259 -31.56 16.18 18.13
C PRO A 259 -31.06 14.81 18.63
N GLN A 260 -31.01 14.67 19.95
CA GLN A 260 -30.79 13.38 20.64
C GLN A 260 -31.97 12.41 20.39
N PRO A 261 -31.74 11.08 20.26
CA PRO A 261 -32.82 10.11 20.19
C PRO A 261 -33.54 9.99 21.55
N GLN A 262 -34.87 10.04 21.52
CA GLN A 262 -35.74 9.73 22.66
C GLN A 262 -35.73 8.21 22.93
N GLU A 263 -35.56 7.84 24.20
CA GLU A 263 -35.89 6.50 24.72
C GLU A 263 -37.43 6.36 24.73
N GLU A 264 -37.96 5.40 23.97
CA GLU A 264 -39.32 4.89 24.15
C GLU A 264 -39.26 3.73 25.15
N GLU A 265 -39.66 3.98 26.38
CA GLU A 265 -39.99 2.95 27.37
C GLU A 265 -41.51 2.75 27.31
N GLU A 266 -41.93 1.58 26.81
CA GLU A 266 -43.32 1.12 26.78
C GLU A 266 -43.80 0.83 28.20
N ASP A 267 -44.75 1.62 28.70
CA ASP A 267 -45.67 1.25 29.76
C ASP A 267 -47.05 1.05 29.13
N GLU A 268 -47.65 -0.14 29.26
CA GLU A 268 -49.06 -0.30 29.65
C GLU A 268 -49.47 -1.77 29.88
N VAL A 269 -49.93 -2.01 31.12
CA VAL A 269 -51.05 -2.88 31.60
C VAL A 269 -50.87 -4.40 31.67
#